data_AF-E1Z958-F1
#
_entry.id   AF-E1Z958-F1
#
_cell.length_a   1.000
_cell.length_b   1.000
_cell.length_c   1.000
_cell.angle_alpha   90.00
_cell.angle_beta   90.00
_cell.angle_gamma   90.00
#
_symmetry.space_group_name_H-M   'P 1'
#
loop_
_entity.id
_entity.type
_entity.pdbx_description
1 polymer ?
#
loop_
_entity_poly.entity_id
_entity_poly.type
_entity_poly.pdbx_seq_one_letter_code
_entity_poly.pdbx_strand_id
1 'polypeptide(L)'
;MEKAQQLYGINPDDYLYKAVVIPPGTACGFVGLGYVGCDFSFPCTTWTQGDFLGHSAWVAPNGNVDEYGDTSCAMGYCCSNRCFNMAHAWQLGWVAPQLLNGTTLAPGQTRNISTKALTRTSNSGLKIDITWVQGQASLFLGYRLAEGPDGGLDTAFAGKVGVHSYAGTSNHSPDFSYLLGQMGPGESMTHSTSGLVLKVWSTNAATGTASLWVCRKSASGQETLATCDAGYDGDCDGLSGAADPDCTPFLPAVGQIKITPPPPPKPNSATVMPANAAANCKVGHSFCTSVARFAKTIKPSVNYYMKNTTTGMCQYWLKVRTCANSLVKCGCTNAPAASINGSGVLAPIRRNSVTGAVITAKPQRCERGHATCATKTPGSACQFWLATLTCTGSGIPCSCTQALKLPLRRNGL
;
A
#
# COMPACT_ATOMS: atom_id res chain seq x y z
N MET A 1 16.34 29.92 -19.38
CA MET A 1 16.34 30.11 -17.92
C MET A 1 16.29 31.57 -17.51
N GLU A 2 16.93 32.51 -18.22
CA GLU A 2 16.94 33.96 -17.92
C GLU A 2 15.56 34.55 -17.55
N LYS A 3 14.48 34.21 -18.27
CA LYS A 3 13.12 34.65 -17.91
C LYS A 3 12.67 34.24 -16.50
N ALA A 4 13.09 33.09 -15.97
CA ALA A 4 12.75 32.67 -14.61
C ALA A 4 13.50 33.51 -13.56
N GLN A 5 14.77 33.83 -13.84
CA GLN A 5 15.58 34.73 -13.02
C GLN A 5 15.00 36.16 -13.03
N GLN A 6 14.60 36.66 -14.20
CA GLN A 6 13.97 37.98 -14.36
C GLN A 6 12.58 38.08 -13.69
N LEU A 7 11.72 37.05 -13.83
CA LEU A 7 10.34 37.09 -13.31
C LEU A 7 10.23 36.76 -11.82
N TYR A 8 11.09 35.88 -11.31
CA TYR A 8 10.96 35.32 -9.96
C TYR A 8 12.14 35.61 -9.03
N GLY A 9 13.23 36.20 -9.53
CA GLY A 9 14.47 36.42 -8.76
C GLY A 9 15.22 35.13 -8.41
N ILE A 10 14.86 34.02 -9.06
CA ILE A 10 15.48 32.71 -8.84
C ILE A 10 16.78 32.68 -9.65
N ASN A 11 17.93 32.73 -8.99
CA ASN A 11 19.19 32.40 -9.64
C ASN A 11 19.22 30.89 -9.94
N PRO A 12 19.22 30.44 -11.21
CA PRO A 12 19.21 29.02 -11.51
C PRO A 12 20.48 28.30 -11.02
N ASP A 13 21.59 29.01 -10.87
CA ASP A 13 22.87 28.42 -10.42
C ASP A 13 22.94 28.15 -8.92
N ASP A 14 21.95 28.60 -8.14
CA ASP A 14 21.72 28.14 -6.75
C ASP A 14 21.20 26.68 -6.72
N TYR A 15 20.84 26.08 -7.85
CA TYR A 15 20.18 24.77 -7.96
C TYR A 15 21.02 23.77 -8.74
N LEU A 16 21.42 22.69 -8.05
CA LEU A 16 22.21 21.59 -8.62
C LEU A 16 21.46 20.81 -9.70
N TYR A 17 20.14 20.63 -9.51
CA TYR A 17 19.23 19.98 -10.43
C TYR A 17 18.28 21.00 -11.07
N LYS A 18 18.20 20.99 -12.41
CA LYS A 18 17.49 21.98 -13.21
C LYS A 18 16.50 21.27 -14.14
N ALA A 19 15.21 21.35 -13.80
CA ALA A 19 14.12 20.90 -14.67
C ALA A 19 13.68 22.05 -15.59
N VAL A 20 14.08 22.01 -16.87
CA VAL A 20 13.65 22.99 -17.87
C VAL A 20 12.44 22.43 -18.62
N VAL A 21 11.24 22.84 -18.21
CA VAL A 21 10.02 22.52 -18.96
C VAL A 21 10.02 23.28 -20.29
N ILE A 22 10.10 22.57 -21.41
CA ILE A 22 10.03 23.15 -22.75
C ILE A 22 8.55 23.28 -23.16
N PRO A 23 8.11 24.42 -23.71
CA PRO A 23 6.75 24.54 -24.24
C PRO A 23 6.47 23.54 -25.37
N PRO A 24 5.25 22.97 -25.45
CA PRO A 24 4.82 22.14 -26.58
C PRO A 24 4.95 22.88 -27.91
N GLY A 25 5.27 22.15 -28.99
CA GLY A 25 5.38 22.72 -30.34
C GLY A 25 6.65 23.51 -30.60
N THR A 26 7.66 23.39 -29.75
CA THR A 26 9.03 23.87 -30.02
C THR A 26 9.76 22.94 -31.00
N ALA A 27 10.78 23.44 -31.69
CA ALA A 27 11.51 22.73 -32.75
C ALA A 27 12.41 21.56 -32.26
N CYS A 28 12.29 21.14 -30.99
CA CYS A 28 12.99 19.99 -30.46
C CYS A 28 12.29 18.70 -30.92
N GLY A 29 12.96 17.88 -31.73
CA GLY A 29 12.47 16.57 -32.17
C GLY A 29 12.40 15.49 -31.07
N PHE A 30 12.45 15.89 -29.80
CA PHE A 30 12.45 15.01 -28.63
C PHE A 30 11.46 15.51 -27.57
N VAL A 31 10.79 14.58 -26.90
CA VAL A 31 9.90 14.87 -25.76
C VAL A 31 10.67 15.11 -24.46
N GLY A 32 11.90 14.60 -24.35
CA GLY A 32 12.80 14.86 -23.24
C GLY A 32 14.25 14.68 -23.66
N LEU A 33 15.14 15.41 -23.00
CA LEU A 33 16.59 15.28 -23.10
C LEU A 33 17.18 15.55 -21.71
N GLY A 34 18.12 14.72 -21.27
CA GLY A 34 18.79 14.91 -19.98
C GLY A 34 20.24 14.48 -20.04
N TYR A 35 21.07 15.05 -19.17
CA TYR A 35 22.40 14.50 -18.94
C TYR A 35 22.31 13.19 -18.14
N VAL A 36 22.91 12.13 -18.69
CA VAL A 36 23.06 10.83 -18.02
C VAL A 36 24.34 10.84 -17.19
N GLY A 37 24.34 10.16 -16.04
CA GLY A 37 25.52 10.00 -15.20
C GLY A 37 25.99 11.29 -14.51
N CYS A 38 25.06 12.09 -13.99
CA CYS A 38 25.38 13.38 -13.40
C CYS A 38 26.19 13.24 -12.09
N ASP A 39 27.48 13.54 -12.15
CA ASP A 39 28.49 13.36 -11.09
C ASP A 39 28.84 14.65 -10.34
N PHE A 40 28.08 15.72 -10.57
CA PHE A 40 28.26 17.08 -10.06
C PHE A 40 29.43 17.87 -10.65
N SER A 41 30.14 17.36 -11.67
CA SER A 41 31.12 18.15 -12.44
C SER A 41 30.47 19.19 -13.37
N PHE A 42 29.16 19.06 -13.64
CA PHE A 42 28.34 19.99 -14.41
C PHE A 42 26.91 20.12 -13.84
N PRO A 43 26.16 21.19 -14.18
CA PRO A 43 24.78 21.37 -13.69
C PRO A 43 23.83 20.32 -14.26
N CYS A 44 23.18 19.53 -13.39
CA CYS A 44 22.28 18.44 -13.76
C CYS A 44 20.98 18.97 -14.34
N THR A 45 21.01 19.26 -15.64
CA THR A 45 19.88 19.83 -16.39
C THR A 45 19.18 18.75 -17.20
N THR A 46 17.85 18.78 -17.19
CA THR A 46 17.05 18.16 -18.24
C THR A 46 16.15 19.19 -18.89
N TRP A 47 15.90 18.98 -20.18
CA TRP A 47 14.98 19.75 -21.01
C TRP A 47 13.84 18.81 -21.35
N THR A 48 12.70 19.05 -20.74
CA THR A 48 11.62 18.08 -20.70
C THR A 48 10.32 18.71 -21.18
N GLN A 49 9.65 18.05 -22.11
CA GLN A 49 8.19 18.14 -22.30
C GLN A 49 7.49 17.07 -21.41
N GLY A 50 8.27 16.15 -20.82
CA GLY A 50 7.95 15.02 -19.95
C GLY A 50 8.96 13.88 -20.22
N ASP A 51 9.73 13.32 -19.26
CA ASP A 51 9.89 13.60 -17.83
C ASP A 51 11.40 13.58 -17.40
N PHE A 52 11.80 12.81 -16.36
CA PHE A 52 13.19 12.52 -15.92
C PHE A 52 13.49 11.01 -15.77
N LEU A 53 12.49 10.15 -15.96
CA LEU A 53 12.56 8.72 -15.65
C LEU A 53 13.17 7.90 -16.81
N GLY A 54 13.63 6.68 -16.48
CA GLY A 54 13.91 5.66 -17.48
C GLY A 54 12.65 5.25 -18.25
N HIS A 55 12.82 4.56 -19.37
CA HIS A 55 11.67 4.10 -20.15
C HIS A 55 11.02 2.85 -19.52
N SER A 56 9.74 2.66 -19.83
CA SER A 56 8.98 1.47 -19.46
C SER A 56 9.00 0.51 -20.64
N ALA A 57 9.98 -0.38 -20.63
CA ALA A 57 10.18 -1.33 -21.69
C ALA A 57 9.30 -2.58 -21.50
N TRP A 58 9.09 -3.34 -22.57
CA TRP A 58 8.58 -4.70 -22.53
C TRP A 58 9.63 -5.68 -23.04
N VAL A 59 9.77 -6.82 -22.37
CA VAL A 59 10.64 -7.92 -22.82
C VAL A 59 9.76 -8.95 -23.52
N ALA A 60 9.93 -9.08 -24.84
CA ALA A 60 9.25 -10.09 -25.63
C ALA A 60 9.73 -11.51 -25.25
N PRO A 61 8.94 -12.57 -25.50
CA PRO A 61 9.32 -13.94 -25.14
C PRO A 61 10.62 -14.47 -25.78
N ASN A 62 11.12 -13.82 -26.83
CA ASN A 62 12.40 -14.12 -27.48
C ASN A 62 13.59 -13.35 -26.87
N GLY A 63 13.39 -12.56 -25.80
CA GLY A 63 14.40 -11.73 -25.15
C GLY A 63 14.61 -10.35 -25.79
N ASN A 64 13.92 -10.02 -26.88
CA ASN A 64 14.01 -8.67 -27.46
C ASN A 64 13.36 -7.65 -26.51
N VAL A 65 14.03 -6.51 -26.33
CA VAL A 65 13.52 -5.36 -25.58
C VAL A 65 12.85 -4.39 -26.55
N ASP A 66 11.56 -4.11 -26.33
CA ASP A 66 10.89 -2.94 -26.89
C ASP A 66 10.88 -1.85 -25.82
N GLU A 67 11.69 -0.81 -26.01
CA GLU A 67 11.83 0.34 -25.09
C GLU A 67 10.49 1.05 -24.82
N TYR A 68 9.53 0.98 -25.75
CA TYR A 68 8.22 1.63 -25.66
C TYR A 68 7.08 0.61 -25.54
N GLY A 69 7.41 -0.68 -25.36
CA GLY A 69 6.44 -1.78 -25.45
C GLY A 69 5.52 -1.93 -24.24
N ASP A 70 5.86 -1.37 -23.06
CA ASP A 70 4.91 -1.31 -21.94
C ASP A 70 3.89 -0.20 -22.18
N THR A 71 2.86 -0.55 -22.97
CA THR A 71 1.74 0.36 -23.19
C THR A 71 1.00 0.73 -21.91
N SER A 72 1.16 0.03 -20.78
CA SER A 72 0.45 0.42 -19.56
C SER A 72 0.96 1.73 -18.95
N CYS A 73 2.21 2.10 -19.18
CA CYS A 73 2.93 3.13 -18.42
C CYS A 73 3.12 4.42 -19.22
N ALA A 74 3.03 5.58 -18.55
CA ALA A 74 3.33 6.87 -19.18
C ALA A 74 4.77 6.99 -19.75
N MET A 75 5.75 6.25 -19.20
CA MET A 75 7.13 6.17 -19.71
C MET A 75 7.34 5.06 -20.74
N GLY A 76 6.31 4.29 -21.09
CA GLY A 76 6.40 3.25 -22.12
C GLY A 76 5.87 3.76 -23.43
N TYR A 77 4.71 3.25 -23.87
CA TYR A 77 4.11 3.72 -25.12
C TYR A 77 3.55 5.14 -25.01
N CYS A 78 3.72 5.92 -26.07
CA CYS A 78 3.37 7.34 -26.11
C CYS A 78 1.85 7.62 -26.13
N CYS A 79 1.56 8.92 -26.26
CA CYS A 79 0.36 9.41 -26.95
C CYS A 79 -0.98 9.09 -26.28
N SER A 80 -0.95 8.71 -25.00
CA SER A 80 -2.14 8.42 -24.20
C SER A 80 -1.89 8.75 -22.73
N ASN A 81 -2.84 9.43 -22.09
CA ASN A 81 -2.75 9.71 -20.66
C ASN A 81 -2.88 8.39 -19.89
N ARG A 82 -1.91 8.09 -19.03
CA ARG A 82 -1.84 6.91 -18.18
C ARG A 82 -1.10 7.29 -16.89
N CYS A 83 -1.32 6.57 -15.81
CA CYS A 83 -0.43 6.59 -14.65
C CYS A 83 0.93 5.95 -15.00
N PHE A 84 1.96 6.34 -14.25
CA PHE A 84 3.21 5.60 -14.19
C PHE A 84 2.98 4.17 -13.68
N ASN A 85 3.87 3.24 -14.04
CA ASN A 85 3.92 1.93 -13.40
C ASN A 85 4.40 2.05 -11.93
N MET A 86 4.43 0.92 -11.23
CA MET A 86 4.74 0.90 -9.80
C MET A 86 6.21 1.26 -9.47
N ALA A 87 7.17 0.93 -10.35
CA ALA A 87 8.57 1.29 -10.17
C ALA A 87 8.78 2.80 -10.35
N HIS A 88 8.25 3.35 -11.45
CA HIS A 88 8.30 4.78 -11.77
C HIS A 88 7.57 5.64 -10.72
N ALA A 89 6.40 5.22 -10.26
CA ALA A 89 5.70 5.93 -9.18
C ALA A 89 6.50 5.93 -7.87
N TRP A 90 7.27 4.87 -7.58
CA TRP A 90 8.16 4.80 -6.42
C TRP A 90 9.42 5.65 -6.61
N GLN A 91 10.02 5.68 -7.80
CA GLN A 91 11.14 6.59 -8.13
C GLN A 91 10.76 8.06 -7.86
N LEU A 92 9.58 8.47 -8.31
CA LEU A 92 9.02 9.81 -8.07
C LEU A 92 8.63 10.08 -6.59
N GLY A 93 8.69 9.07 -5.71
CA GLY A 93 8.24 9.18 -4.32
C GLY A 93 6.74 9.35 -4.14
N TRP A 94 5.94 9.07 -5.18
CA TRP A 94 4.48 9.20 -5.16
C TRP A 94 3.81 8.04 -4.42
N VAL A 95 4.50 6.90 -4.31
CA VAL A 95 4.03 5.72 -3.59
C VAL A 95 5.06 5.14 -2.61
N ALA A 96 4.52 4.58 -1.53
CA ALA A 96 5.23 3.82 -0.51
C ALA A 96 4.82 2.33 -0.62
N PRO A 97 5.50 1.51 -1.44
CA PRO A 97 5.24 0.08 -1.53
C PRO A 97 5.45 -0.62 -0.18
N GLN A 98 4.68 -1.68 0.05
CA GLN A 98 5.09 -2.71 1.02
C GLN A 98 6.41 -3.34 0.54
N LEU A 99 7.33 -3.66 1.45
CA LEU A 99 8.63 -4.23 1.12
C LEU A 99 8.71 -5.70 1.54
N LEU A 100 9.12 -6.56 0.61
CA LEU A 100 9.60 -7.92 0.88
C LEU A 100 11.06 -8.06 0.46
N ASN A 101 11.77 -8.98 1.10
CA ASN A 101 13.16 -9.33 0.85
C ASN A 101 13.51 -10.70 1.48
N GLY A 102 14.75 -11.15 1.36
CA GLY A 102 15.16 -12.47 1.84
C GLY A 102 15.10 -12.69 3.37
N THR A 103 14.92 -11.65 4.18
CA THR A 103 14.72 -11.78 5.64
C THR A 103 13.24 -11.82 6.03
N THR A 104 12.35 -11.34 5.17
CA THR A 104 10.89 -11.35 5.37
C THR A 104 10.18 -12.45 4.56
N LEU A 105 10.86 -13.04 3.59
CA LEU A 105 10.41 -14.14 2.73
C LEU A 105 11.50 -15.23 2.66
N ALA A 106 11.43 -16.19 3.59
CA ALA A 106 12.31 -17.35 3.62
C ALA A 106 12.01 -18.34 2.47
N PRO A 107 12.94 -19.27 2.12
CA PRO A 107 12.63 -20.37 1.21
C PRO A 107 11.49 -21.23 1.76
N GLY A 108 10.57 -21.64 0.89
CA GLY A 108 9.33 -22.32 1.24
C GLY A 108 8.28 -21.44 1.93
N GLN A 109 8.53 -20.14 2.12
CA GLN A 109 7.61 -19.27 2.84
C GLN A 109 6.64 -18.56 1.90
N THR A 110 5.36 -18.67 2.23
CA THR A 110 4.26 -17.96 1.61
C THR A 110 3.86 -16.71 2.40
N ARG A 111 3.58 -15.60 1.69
CA ARG A 111 3.05 -14.34 2.23
C ARG A 111 1.78 -13.93 1.50
N ASN A 112 0.69 -13.80 2.25
CA ASN A 112 -0.56 -13.18 1.78
C ASN A 112 -0.48 -11.67 1.97
N ILE A 113 -0.56 -10.91 0.88
CA ILE A 113 -0.44 -9.45 0.86
C ILE A 113 -1.71 -8.85 0.26
N SER A 114 -2.34 -7.90 0.95
CA SER A 114 -3.35 -7.05 0.30
C SER A 114 -2.70 -5.74 -0.13
N THR A 115 -2.96 -5.34 -1.37
CA THR A 115 -2.50 -4.07 -1.92
C THR A 115 -3.66 -3.26 -2.50
N LYS A 116 -3.44 -1.96 -2.63
CA LYS A 116 -4.43 -0.99 -3.12
C LYS A 116 -4.13 -0.58 -4.56
N ALA A 117 -5.16 -0.16 -5.27
CA ALA A 117 -5.03 0.39 -6.62
C ALA A 117 -4.16 1.65 -6.61
N LEU A 118 -3.20 1.71 -7.54
CA LEU A 118 -2.23 2.79 -7.68
C LEU A 118 -2.89 4.17 -7.83
N THR A 119 -4.02 4.21 -8.55
CA THR A 119 -4.87 5.38 -8.78
C THR A 119 -5.55 5.96 -7.52
N ARG A 120 -5.58 5.21 -6.40
CA ARG A 120 -6.40 5.58 -5.22
C ARG A 120 -5.61 5.93 -3.96
N THR A 121 -4.33 5.57 -3.86
CA THR A 121 -3.55 5.86 -2.66
C THR A 121 -2.04 5.76 -2.92
N SER A 122 -1.27 6.60 -2.22
CA SER A 122 0.18 6.49 -2.15
C SER A 122 0.66 5.22 -1.43
N ASN A 123 -0.13 4.65 -0.52
CA ASN A 123 0.22 3.40 0.17
C ASN A 123 -0.27 2.19 -0.64
N SER A 124 0.27 2.04 -1.85
CA SER A 124 -0.12 1.04 -2.85
C SER A 124 1.07 0.20 -3.33
N GLY A 125 0.77 -0.88 -4.07
CA GLY A 125 1.73 -1.85 -4.61
C GLY A 125 2.56 -2.63 -3.58
N LEU A 126 3.63 -3.25 -4.10
CA LEU A 126 4.60 -4.09 -3.40
C LEU A 126 5.94 -4.02 -4.14
N LYS A 127 7.06 -3.91 -3.40
CA LYS A 127 8.44 -4.01 -3.87
C LYS A 127 9.05 -5.28 -3.27
N ILE A 128 9.68 -6.11 -4.08
CA ILE A 128 10.38 -7.34 -3.67
C ILE A 128 11.85 -7.18 -4.03
N ASP A 129 12.68 -6.98 -3.02
CA ASP A 129 14.13 -6.89 -3.18
C ASP A 129 14.70 -8.31 -3.11
N ILE A 130 15.17 -8.83 -4.24
CA ILE A 130 15.59 -10.24 -4.38
C ILE A 130 17.01 -10.42 -3.83
N THR A 131 17.16 -10.20 -2.51
CA THR A 131 18.46 -10.22 -1.82
C THR A 131 19.10 -11.61 -1.71
N TRP A 132 18.46 -12.66 -2.25
CA TRP A 132 18.94 -14.04 -2.23
C TRP A 132 19.45 -14.54 -3.58
N VAL A 133 19.38 -13.74 -4.63
CA VAL A 133 20.05 -13.99 -5.91
C VAL A 133 20.90 -12.78 -6.23
N GLN A 134 22.22 -12.97 -6.29
CA GLN A 134 23.16 -11.87 -6.48
C GLN A 134 22.93 -11.17 -7.82
N GLY A 135 22.86 -9.84 -7.81
CA GLY A 135 22.65 -9.02 -9.01
C GLY A 135 21.24 -9.06 -9.60
N GLN A 136 20.28 -9.74 -8.96
CA GLN A 136 18.91 -9.81 -9.47
C GLN A 136 18.17 -8.49 -9.24
N ALA A 137 17.52 -7.99 -10.30
CA ALA A 137 16.66 -6.81 -10.26
C ALA A 137 15.50 -6.98 -9.28
N SER A 138 15.06 -5.88 -8.65
CA SER A 138 13.89 -5.88 -7.76
C SER A 138 12.60 -6.00 -8.59
N LEU A 139 11.58 -6.64 -8.02
CA LEU A 139 10.25 -6.70 -8.64
C LEU A 139 9.30 -5.70 -7.99
N PHE A 140 8.51 -5.00 -8.82
CA PHE A 140 7.46 -4.10 -8.41
C PHE A 140 6.11 -4.63 -8.91
N LEU A 141 5.15 -4.76 -8.00
CA LEU A 141 3.79 -5.22 -8.31
C LEU A 141 2.80 -4.10 -8.04
N GLY A 142 2.03 -3.72 -9.06
CA GLY A 142 1.03 -2.64 -8.98
C GLY A 142 -0.34 -3.08 -9.45
N TYR A 143 -1.36 -2.98 -8.58
CA TYR A 143 -2.76 -3.15 -8.98
C TYR A 143 -3.29 -1.88 -9.64
N ARG A 144 -3.94 -1.99 -10.81
CA ARG A 144 -4.46 -0.84 -11.56
C ARG A 144 -5.91 -1.01 -11.99
N LEU A 145 -6.57 0.12 -12.20
CA LEU A 145 -7.99 0.24 -12.54
C LEU A 145 -8.13 1.24 -13.69
N ALA A 146 -9.12 1.05 -14.55
CA ALA A 146 -9.45 2.00 -15.61
C ALA A 146 -10.19 3.22 -15.05
N GLU A 147 -9.50 4.10 -14.31
CA GLU A 147 -10.08 5.27 -13.65
C GLU A 147 -9.10 6.46 -13.56
N GLY A 148 -9.61 7.69 -13.50
CA GLY A 148 -8.75 8.88 -13.42
C GLY A 148 -7.85 9.00 -14.66
N PRO A 149 -6.53 9.24 -14.51
CA PRO A 149 -5.59 9.21 -15.62
C PRO A 149 -5.53 7.86 -16.34
N ASP A 150 -5.90 6.75 -15.68
CA ASP A 150 -6.00 5.41 -16.27
C ASP A 150 -7.37 5.15 -16.93
N GLY A 151 -8.26 6.15 -17.08
CA GLY A 151 -9.61 5.94 -17.63
C GLY A 151 -9.65 5.32 -19.04
N GLY A 152 -8.56 5.39 -19.81
CA GLY A 152 -8.38 4.72 -21.11
C GLY A 152 -7.40 3.54 -21.09
N LEU A 153 -7.07 2.99 -19.91
CA LEU A 153 -6.15 1.86 -19.77
C LEU A 153 -6.73 0.60 -20.42
N ASP A 154 -5.94 -0.06 -21.26
CA ASP A 154 -6.36 -1.27 -21.96
C ASP A 154 -6.81 -2.39 -20.99
N THR A 155 -7.84 -3.13 -21.37
CA THR A 155 -8.42 -4.25 -20.60
C THR A 155 -7.45 -5.38 -20.30
N ALA A 156 -6.33 -5.47 -21.02
CA ALA A 156 -5.21 -6.32 -20.69
C ALA A 156 -4.66 -6.01 -19.29
N PHE A 157 -4.54 -4.72 -18.93
CA PHE A 157 -3.96 -4.24 -17.66
C PHE A 157 -5.02 -3.82 -16.63
N ALA A 158 -6.17 -3.31 -17.06
CA ALA A 158 -7.20 -2.79 -16.17
C ALA A 158 -7.82 -3.91 -15.31
N GLY A 159 -7.84 -3.71 -13.99
CA GLY A 159 -8.30 -4.73 -13.05
C GLY A 159 -7.29 -5.86 -12.79
N LYS A 160 -6.04 -5.70 -13.24
CA LYS A 160 -4.94 -6.66 -13.03
C LYS A 160 -3.79 -6.06 -12.22
N VAL A 161 -2.87 -6.94 -11.83
CA VAL A 161 -1.62 -6.64 -11.14
C VAL A 161 -0.50 -6.74 -12.17
N GLY A 162 0.08 -5.61 -12.55
CA GLY A 162 1.27 -5.57 -13.40
C GLY A 162 2.51 -5.95 -12.58
N VAL A 163 3.43 -6.69 -13.19
CA VAL A 163 4.73 -7.07 -12.60
C VAL A 163 5.84 -6.45 -13.44
N HIS A 164 6.64 -5.59 -12.83
CA HIS A 164 7.77 -4.91 -13.45
C HIS A 164 9.07 -5.30 -12.75
N SER A 165 10.13 -5.60 -13.50
CA SER A 165 11.49 -5.64 -12.93
C SER A 165 12.18 -4.29 -13.07
N TYR A 166 13.02 -3.94 -12.11
CA TYR A 166 13.79 -2.69 -12.09
C TYR A 166 15.15 -2.94 -11.43
N ALA A 167 16.22 -2.65 -12.18
CA ALA A 167 17.59 -2.93 -11.78
C ALA A 167 18.21 -1.82 -10.89
N GLY A 168 17.59 -0.64 -10.86
CA GLY A 168 18.11 0.51 -10.12
C GLY A 168 18.17 0.29 -8.61
N THR A 169 19.27 0.71 -8.00
CA THR A 169 19.55 0.53 -6.57
C THR A 169 18.87 1.57 -5.68
N SER A 170 18.31 2.63 -6.27
CA SER A 170 17.62 3.72 -5.57
C SER A 170 16.39 4.20 -6.34
N ASN A 171 15.58 5.03 -5.69
CA ASN A 171 14.46 5.77 -6.29
C ASN A 171 14.94 6.91 -7.22
N HIS A 172 16.25 7.17 -7.29
CA HIS A 172 16.86 8.18 -8.16
C HIS A 172 17.65 7.57 -9.33
N SER A 173 17.65 6.23 -9.48
CA SER A 173 18.27 5.56 -10.62
C SER A 173 17.48 5.88 -11.91
N PRO A 174 18.17 6.16 -13.04
CA PRO A 174 17.54 6.33 -14.34
C PRO A 174 17.29 4.98 -15.07
N ASP A 175 17.50 3.86 -14.37
CA ASP A 175 17.32 2.52 -14.92
C ASP A 175 15.91 2.30 -15.48
N PHE A 176 15.85 1.49 -16.54
CA PHE A 176 14.59 1.12 -17.15
C PHE A 176 13.81 0.19 -16.22
N SER A 177 12.49 0.30 -16.27
CA SER A 177 11.61 -0.73 -15.72
C SER A 177 11.06 -1.57 -16.87
N TYR A 178 10.98 -2.88 -16.66
CA TYR A 178 10.60 -3.85 -17.69
C TYR A 178 9.32 -4.54 -17.27
N LEU A 179 8.25 -4.41 -18.06
CA LEU A 179 7.03 -5.19 -17.88
C LEU A 179 7.33 -6.68 -18.14
N LEU A 180 7.26 -7.50 -17.09
CA LEU A 180 7.39 -8.95 -17.18
C LEU A 180 6.05 -9.63 -17.49
N GLY A 181 4.94 -8.98 -17.13
CA GLY A 181 3.59 -9.45 -17.41
C GLY A 181 2.57 -8.92 -16.41
N GLN A 182 1.41 -9.56 -16.38
CA GLN A 182 0.24 -9.10 -15.65
C GLN A 182 -0.61 -10.29 -15.19
N MET A 183 -1.26 -10.16 -14.03
CA MET A 183 -2.08 -11.22 -13.43
C MET A 183 -3.44 -10.66 -12.96
N GLY A 184 -4.52 -11.27 -13.43
CA GLY A 184 -5.88 -11.12 -12.93
C GLY A 184 -6.24 -12.18 -11.87
N PRO A 185 -7.46 -12.17 -11.32
CA PRO A 185 -7.91 -13.16 -10.33
C PRO A 185 -7.73 -14.60 -10.79
N GLY A 186 -7.09 -15.43 -9.96
CA GLY A 186 -6.76 -16.82 -10.24
C GLY A 186 -5.46 -17.04 -11.01
N GLU A 187 -4.93 -16.02 -11.69
CA GLU A 187 -3.69 -16.12 -12.48
C GLU A 187 -2.44 -16.09 -11.59
N SER A 188 -1.37 -16.72 -12.08
CA SER A 188 -0.06 -16.77 -11.44
C SER A 188 1.08 -16.57 -12.43
N MET A 189 2.27 -16.24 -11.91
CA MET A 189 3.51 -16.04 -12.64
C MET A 189 4.66 -16.63 -11.81
N THR A 190 5.54 -17.40 -12.48
CA THR A 190 6.81 -17.85 -11.87
C THR A 190 7.95 -17.01 -12.43
N HIS A 191 8.66 -16.30 -11.56
CA HIS A 191 9.91 -15.61 -11.91
C HIS A 191 11.07 -16.56 -11.68
N SER A 192 11.44 -17.28 -12.74
CA SER A 192 12.32 -18.46 -12.70
C SER A 192 13.70 -18.19 -12.12
N THR A 193 14.33 -17.05 -12.45
CA THR A 193 15.70 -16.74 -11.99
C THR A 193 15.80 -16.51 -10.47
N SER A 194 14.70 -16.23 -9.79
CA SER A 194 14.66 -16.03 -8.34
C SER A 194 13.90 -17.09 -7.55
N GLY A 195 13.27 -18.05 -8.25
CA GLY A 195 12.35 -19.02 -7.64
C GLY A 195 11.12 -18.36 -6.98
N LEU A 196 10.67 -17.20 -7.44
CA LEU A 196 9.43 -16.59 -6.92
C LEU A 196 8.21 -17.12 -7.66
N VAL A 197 7.16 -17.45 -6.93
CA VAL A 197 5.82 -17.67 -7.47
C VAL A 197 4.90 -16.58 -6.92
N LEU A 198 4.25 -15.89 -7.85
CA LEU A 198 3.33 -14.80 -7.61
C LEU A 198 1.94 -15.26 -8.06
N LYS A 199 0.90 -15.05 -7.25
CA LYS A 199 -0.47 -15.44 -7.59
C LYS A 199 -1.45 -14.36 -7.11
N VAL A 200 -2.42 -14.00 -7.95
CA VAL A 200 -3.46 -13.03 -7.59
C VAL A 200 -4.68 -13.82 -7.17
N TRP A 201 -4.93 -13.92 -5.86
CA TRP A 201 -6.06 -14.68 -5.33
C TRP A 201 -7.40 -14.04 -5.72
N SER A 202 -7.50 -12.72 -5.58
CA SER A 202 -8.70 -11.97 -5.94
C SER A 202 -8.41 -10.50 -6.17
N THR A 203 -9.31 -9.82 -6.88
CA THR A 203 -9.33 -8.37 -7.02
C THR A 203 -10.73 -7.84 -6.75
N ASN A 204 -10.84 -6.57 -6.40
CA ASN A 204 -12.12 -5.89 -6.22
C ASN A 204 -11.97 -4.43 -6.67
N ALA A 205 -12.58 -4.10 -7.81
CA ALA A 205 -12.54 -2.78 -8.40
C ALA A 205 -13.34 -1.73 -7.60
N ALA A 206 -14.40 -2.13 -6.89
CA ALA A 206 -15.17 -1.22 -6.07
C ALA A 206 -14.35 -0.72 -4.86
N THR A 207 -13.62 -1.60 -4.17
CA THR A 207 -12.73 -1.24 -3.05
C THR A 207 -11.31 -0.86 -3.45
N GLY A 208 -10.96 -1.05 -4.73
CA GLY A 208 -9.62 -0.80 -5.26
C GLY A 208 -8.56 -1.63 -4.56
N THR A 209 -8.78 -2.94 -4.47
CA THR A 209 -7.89 -3.88 -3.77
C THR A 209 -7.55 -5.09 -4.62
N ALA A 210 -6.31 -5.55 -4.54
CA ALA A 210 -5.90 -6.90 -4.92
C ALA A 210 -5.40 -7.68 -3.70
N SER A 211 -5.63 -8.98 -3.70
CA SER A 211 -5.09 -9.94 -2.75
C SER A 211 -4.07 -10.82 -3.47
N LEU A 212 -2.82 -10.69 -3.06
CA LEU A 212 -1.66 -11.36 -3.61
C LEU A 212 -1.21 -12.48 -2.69
N TRP A 213 -0.65 -13.51 -3.29
CA TRP A 213 0.03 -14.61 -2.65
C TRP A 213 1.44 -14.63 -3.27
N VAL A 214 2.46 -14.55 -2.40
CA VAL A 214 3.87 -14.44 -2.80
C VAL A 214 4.64 -15.52 -2.07
N CYS A 215 5.16 -16.48 -2.81
CA CYS A 215 5.98 -17.56 -2.30
C CYS A 215 7.36 -17.54 -2.92
N ARG A 216 8.36 -17.96 -2.16
CA ARG A 216 9.73 -18.18 -2.62
C ARG A 216 10.03 -19.66 -2.49
N LYS A 217 10.30 -20.33 -3.60
CA LYS A 217 10.65 -21.77 -3.64
C LYS A 217 11.85 -22.09 -2.74
N SER A 218 11.90 -23.34 -2.29
CA SER A 218 13.09 -23.96 -1.69
C SER A 218 14.26 -23.97 -2.70
N ALA A 219 15.47 -24.28 -2.24
CA ALA A 219 16.64 -24.34 -3.13
C ALA A 219 16.55 -25.47 -4.17
N SER A 220 15.82 -26.56 -3.87
CA SER A 220 15.50 -27.64 -4.81
C SER A 220 14.31 -27.30 -5.72
N GLY A 221 13.48 -26.32 -5.35
CA GLY A 221 12.21 -26.05 -6.02
C GLY A 221 11.18 -27.17 -5.87
N GLN A 222 11.37 -28.04 -4.87
CA GLN A 222 10.57 -29.21 -4.52
C GLN A 222 10.41 -29.29 -3.00
N GLU A 223 9.43 -30.09 -2.56
CA GLU A 223 9.33 -30.51 -1.17
C GLU A 223 10.50 -31.36 -0.69
N THR A 224 10.73 -31.29 0.62
CA THR A 224 11.82 -31.95 1.34
C THR A 224 11.36 -32.26 2.75
N LEU A 225 11.99 -33.21 3.44
CA LEU A 225 11.71 -33.46 4.87
C LEU A 225 11.75 -32.18 5.71
N ALA A 226 12.71 -31.28 5.46
CA ALA A 226 12.85 -30.03 6.21
C ALA A 226 11.74 -29.00 5.94
N THR A 227 11.19 -28.93 4.72
CA THR A 227 10.06 -28.04 4.40
C THR A 227 8.75 -28.64 4.89
N CYS A 228 8.54 -29.94 4.68
CA CYS A 228 7.37 -30.68 5.17
C CYS A 228 7.23 -30.67 6.69
N ASP A 229 8.30 -30.98 7.45
CA ASP A 229 8.29 -30.94 8.91
C ASP A 229 8.04 -29.52 9.46
N ALA A 230 8.46 -28.49 8.71
CA ALA A 230 8.24 -27.09 9.06
C ALA A 230 6.86 -26.54 8.62
N GLY A 231 6.10 -27.29 7.82
CA GLY A 231 4.85 -26.82 7.20
C GLY A 231 5.05 -25.70 6.17
N TYR A 232 6.23 -25.67 5.54
CA TYR A 232 6.56 -24.77 4.43
C TYR A 232 6.14 -25.37 3.08
N ASP A 233 5.98 -24.48 2.10
CA ASP A 233 5.53 -24.73 0.73
C ASP A 233 6.74 -24.54 -0.19
N GLY A 234 7.60 -25.56 -0.22
CA GLY A 234 8.91 -25.60 -0.85
C GLY A 234 8.86 -25.54 -2.38
N ASP A 235 7.80 -26.02 -3.00
CA ASP A 235 7.60 -25.92 -4.44
C ASP A 235 6.69 -24.73 -4.84
N CYS A 236 5.98 -24.10 -3.90
CA CYS A 236 5.08 -22.98 -4.14
C CYS A 236 3.82 -23.30 -4.97
N ASP A 237 3.21 -24.48 -4.83
CA ASP A 237 1.91 -24.81 -5.45
C ASP A 237 0.69 -24.24 -4.68
N GLY A 238 0.86 -23.96 -3.38
CA GLY A 238 -0.20 -23.47 -2.48
C GLY A 238 -0.64 -24.46 -1.38
N LEU A 239 -0.07 -25.65 -1.32
CA LEU A 239 -0.20 -26.64 -0.25
C LEU A 239 1.04 -26.58 0.66
N SER A 240 0.99 -27.21 1.84
CA SER A 240 2.19 -27.40 2.66
C SER A 240 2.03 -28.48 3.72
N GLY A 241 3.16 -29.09 4.12
CA GLY A 241 3.22 -30.09 5.17
C GLY A 241 2.26 -31.25 4.93
N ALA A 242 1.53 -31.71 5.94
CA ALA A 242 0.63 -32.87 5.81
C ALA A 242 -0.60 -32.66 4.90
N ALA A 243 -0.84 -31.45 4.39
CA ALA A 243 -1.87 -31.18 3.39
C ALA A 243 -1.35 -31.29 1.94
N ASP A 244 -0.04 -31.37 1.78
CA ASP A 244 0.67 -31.47 0.50
C ASP A 244 0.92 -32.96 0.13
N PRO A 245 0.43 -33.44 -1.03
CA PRO A 245 0.75 -34.76 -1.54
C PRO A 245 2.25 -35.05 -1.64
N ASP A 246 3.07 -34.07 -2.03
CA ASP A 246 4.52 -34.24 -2.22
C ASP A 246 5.29 -34.32 -0.89
N CYS A 247 4.64 -33.97 0.22
CA CYS A 247 5.14 -34.24 1.56
C CYS A 247 4.87 -35.66 2.09
N THR A 248 4.00 -36.43 1.43
CA THR A 248 3.64 -37.81 1.84
C THR A 248 4.85 -38.77 1.95
N PRO A 249 5.88 -38.72 1.07
CA PRO A 249 7.05 -39.59 1.19
C PRO A 249 8.01 -39.22 2.33
N PHE A 250 7.96 -37.99 2.82
CA PHE A 250 8.89 -37.46 3.82
C PHE A 250 8.33 -37.54 5.23
N LEU A 251 7.06 -37.17 5.41
CA LEU A 251 6.41 -37.23 6.71
C LEU A 251 6.19 -38.70 7.11
N PRO A 252 6.42 -39.07 8.39
CA PRO A 252 6.01 -40.37 8.86
C PRO A 252 4.50 -40.49 8.62
N ALA A 253 4.09 -41.55 7.94
CA ALA A 253 2.68 -41.81 7.68
C ALA A 253 1.88 -41.57 8.96
N VAL A 254 0.79 -40.80 8.88
CA VAL A 254 -0.13 -40.53 10.00
C VAL A 254 -0.98 -41.78 10.29
N GLY A 255 -0.31 -42.93 10.31
CA GLY A 255 -0.81 -44.20 10.79
C GLY A 255 -0.97 -44.07 12.29
N GLN A 256 -2.19 -43.69 12.66
CA GLN A 256 -2.82 -43.93 13.95
C GLN A 256 -1.82 -43.91 15.11
N ILE A 257 -1.73 -42.77 15.83
CA ILE A 257 -1.37 -42.86 17.24
C ILE A 257 -2.33 -43.90 17.81
N LYS A 258 -1.81 -45.10 18.09
CA LYS A 258 -2.56 -46.17 18.69
C LYS A 258 -2.88 -45.63 20.07
N ILE A 259 -4.08 -45.06 20.20
CA ILE A 259 -4.60 -44.56 21.47
C ILE A 259 -4.73 -45.82 22.32
N THR A 260 -3.66 -46.18 23.01
CA THR A 260 -3.71 -47.17 24.08
C THR A 260 -4.80 -46.67 24.99
N PRO A 261 -5.89 -47.45 25.18
CA PRO A 261 -6.98 -47.02 26.04
C PRO A 261 -6.38 -46.52 27.36
N PRO A 262 -6.85 -45.38 27.90
CA PRO A 262 -6.31 -44.88 29.16
C PRO A 262 -6.35 -46.05 30.15
N PRO A 263 -5.23 -46.32 30.86
CA PRO A 263 -5.16 -47.48 31.74
C PRO A 263 -6.37 -47.47 32.67
N PRO A 264 -7.05 -48.61 32.87
CA PRO A 264 -8.30 -48.64 33.61
C PRO A 264 -8.11 -47.91 34.94
N PRO A 265 -9.07 -47.03 35.34
CA PRO A 265 -8.90 -46.22 36.53
C PRO A 265 -8.46 -47.11 37.69
N LYS A 266 -7.31 -46.79 38.31
CA LYS A 266 -6.87 -47.50 39.50
C LYS A 266 -8.06 -47.53 40.47
N PRO A 267 -8.42 -48.68 41.07
CA PRO A 267 -9.48 -48.73 42.04
C PRO A 267 -9.26 -47.63 43.07
N ASN A 268 -10.23 -46.72 43.20
CA ASN A 268 -10.12 -45.63 44.14
C ASN A 268 -10.03 -46.24 45.54
N SER A 269 -8.84 -46.24 46.14
CA SER A 269 -8.69 -46.44 47.57
C SER A 269 -9.62 -45.44 48.25
N ALA A 270 -10.59 -45.94 49.00
CA ALA A 270 -11.67 -45.15 49.55
C ALA A 270 -11.14 -44.21 50.65
N THR A 271 -10.61 -43.05 50.24
CA THR A 271 -10.33 -41.95 51.17
C THR A 271 -11.66 -41.40 51.65
N VAL A 272 -12.03 -41.77 52.87
CA VAL A 272 -13.19 -41.23 53.58
C VAL A 272 -13.02 -39.72 53.70
N MET A 273 -13.75 -38.95 52.88
CA MET A 273 -13.89 -37.51 53.09
C MET A 273 -14.92 -37.27 54.20
N PRO A 274 -14.59 -36.49 55.25
CA PRO A 274 -15.58 -36.09 56.24
C PRO A 274 -16.60 -35.14 55.60
N ALA A 275 -17.87 -35.34 55.94
CA ALA A 275 -18.93 -34.44 55.50
C ALA A 275 -18.80 -33.08 56.18
N ASN A 276 -18.62 -32.01 55.39
CA ASN A 276 -19.16 -30.66 55.64
C ASN A 276 -18.70 -29.66 54.55
N ALA A 277 -19.63 -29.25 53.67
CA ALA A 277 -19.70 -27.91 53.04
C ALA A 277 -20.75 -27.88 51.91
N ALA A 278 -22.04 -27.97 52.25
CA ALA A 278 -23.11 -27.64 51.31
C ALA A 278 -23.50 -26.16 51.46
N ALA A 279 -23.09 -25.29 50.53
CA ALA A 279 -23.70 -23.97 50.36
C ALA A 279 -23.38 -23.36 48.97
N ASN A 280 -24.39 -22.65 48.43
CA ASN A 280 -24.26 -21.65 47.34
C ASN A 280 -23.98 -22.14 45.91
N CYS A 281 -24.96 -22.86 45.35
CA CYS A 281 -25.14 -22.85 43.90
C CYS A 281 -25.72 -21.49 43.45
N LYS A 282 -24.99 -20.71 42.64
CA LYS A 282 -25.55 -19.56 41.90
C LYS A 282 -25.49 -19.82 40.40
N VAL A 283 -26.67 -20.00 39.83
CA VAL A 283 -26.92 -20.16 38.39
C VAL A 283 -26.53 -18.88 37.64
N GLY A 284 -25.88 -18.99 36.48
CA GLY A 284 -25.72 -17.86 35.53
C GLY A 284 -24.42 -17.76 34.72
N HIS A 285 -23.37 -18.54 35.01
CA HIS A 285 -22.04 -18.29 34.41
C HIS A 285 -21.73 -19.02 33.10
N SER A 286 -22.44 -20.10 32.75
CA SER A 286 -22.10 -20.95 31.59
C SER A 286 -22.40 -20.28 30.24
N PHE A 287 -23.50 -19.52 30.12
CA PHE A 287 -23.96 -18.98 28.84
C PHE A 287 -23.07 -17.85 28.29
N CYS A 288 -22.83 -16.77 29.06
CA CYS A 288 -22.01 -15.66 28.56
C CYS A 288 -20.51 -16.04 28.41
N THR A 289 -20.03 -17.12 29.06
CA THR A 289 -18.68 -17.68 28.83
C THR A 289 -18.53 -18.32 27.45
N SER A 290 -19.58 -18.99 26.95
CA SER A 290 -19.58 -19.64 25.63
C SER A 290 -19.65 -18.62 24.49
N VAL A 291 -20.46 -17.57 24.64
CA VAL A 291 -20.56 -16.47 23.66
C VAL A 291 -19.25 -15.67 23.58
N ALA A 292 -18.60 -15.41 24.72
CA ALA A 292 -17.29 -14.75 24.75
C ALA A 292 -16.19 -15.56 24.05
N ARG A 293 -16.23 -16.91 24.13
CA ARG A 293 -15.34 -17.78 23.35
C ARG A 293 -15.61 -17.67 21.85
N PHE A 294 -16.87 -17.76 21.43
CA PHE A 294 -17.27 -17.69 20.01
C PHE A 294 -16.86 -16.36 19.36
N ALA A 295 -17.07 -15.23 20.03
CA ALA A 295 -16.67 -13.91 19.52
C ALA A 295 -15.15 -13.76 19.34
N LYS A 296 -14.35 -14.40 20.22
CA LYS A 296 -12.89 -14.33 20.17
C LYS A 296 -12.31 -15.16 19.01
N THR A 297 -12.99 -16.23 18.61
CA THR A 297 -12.64 -17.02 17.40
C THR A 297 -12.83 -16.22 16.11
N ILE A 298 -13.80 -15.30 16.07
CA ILE A 298 -14.13 -14.54 14.84
C ILE A 298 -13.17 -13.37 14.59
N LYS A 299 -12.72 -12.65 15.65
CA LYS A 299 -11.68 -11.61 15.55
C LYS A 299 -10.80 -11.55 16.80
N PRO A 300 -9.56 -12.12 16.79
CA PRO A 300 -8.72 -12.21 17.99
C PRO A 300 -8.11 -10.88 18.46
N SER A 301 -8.11 -9.83 17.63
CA SER A 301 -7.44 -8.54 17.87
C SER A 301 -8.33 -7.43 18.45
N VAL A 302 -9.54 -7.76 18.94
CA VAL A 302 -10.47 -6.79 19.55
C VAL A 302 -10.60 -7.02 21.06
N ASN A 303 -10.46 -5.94 21.84
CA ASN A 303 -10.68 -5.98 23.29
C ASN A 303 -12.18 -5.81 23.60
N TYR A 304 -12.77 -6.82 24.25
CA TYR A 304 -14.15 -6.83 24.68
C TYR A 304 -14.25 -6.63 26.19
N TYR A 305 -15.18 -5.78 26.64
CA TYR A 305 -15.48 -5.56 28.06
C TYR A 305 -16.91 -6.02 28.35
N MET A 306 -17.06 -6.82 29.41
CA MET A 306 -18.36 -7.24 29.95
C MET A 306 -18.60 -6.55 31.29
N LYS A 307 -19.80 -6.01 31.50
CA LYS A 307 -20.27 -5.56 32.82
C LYS A 307 -21.57 -6.29 33.13
N ASN A 308 -21.61 -7.02 34.24
CA ASN A 308 -22.80 -7.68 34.70
C ASN A 308 -23.76 -6.62 35.29
N THR A 309 -24.99 -6.54 34.76
CA THR A 309 -26.05 -5.67 35.27
C THR A 309 -27.04 -6.49 36.08
N THR A 310 -27.59 -5.89 37.14
CA THR A 310 -28.52 -6.54 38.08
C THR A 310 -29.83 -7.05 37.46
N THR A 311 -30.08 -6.78 36.18
CA THR A 311 -31.26 -7.22 35.41
C THR A 311 -30.99 -8.42 34.50
N GLY A 312 -29.81 -9.05 34.55
CA GLY A 312 -29.53 -10.32 33.86
C GLY A 312 -29.26 -10.22 32.35
N MET A 313 -29.09 -9.01 31.80
CA MET A 313 -28.76 -8.80 30.39
C MET A 313 -27.25 -8.60 30.18
N CYS A 314 -26.57 -9.53 29.50
CA CYS A 314 -25.16 -9.37 29.10
C CYS A 314 -25.04 -8.28 28.01
N GLN A 315 -24.55 -7.08 28.37
CA GLN A 315 -24.25 -5.99 27.45
C GLN A 315 -22.77 -5.98 27.04
N TYR A 316 -22.49 -5.76 25.75
CA TYR A 316 -21.14 -5.72 25.19
C TYR A 316 -20.79 -4.31 24.72
N TRP A 317 -19.55 -3.89 24.96
CA TRP A 317 -19.02 -2.59 24.53
C TRP A 317 -17.79 -2.79 23.63
N LEU A 318 -17.82 -2.21 22.42
CA LEU A 318 -16.71 -2.27 21.47
C LEU A 318 -15.88 -0.97 21.56
N LYS A 319 -14.60 -1.06 21.91
CA LYS A 319 -13.71 0.10 21.97
C LYS A 319 -12.95 0.26 20.65
N VAL A 320 -13.55 0.97 19.70
CA VAL A 320 -12.88 1.38 18.45
C VAL A 320 -11.99 2.59 18.74
N ARG A 321 -10.70 2.55 18.36
CA ARG A 321 -9.86 3.76 18.35
C ARG A 321 -10.09 4.52 17.04
N THR A 322 -10.91 5.55 17.10
CA THR A 322 -10.94 6.65 16.13
C THR A 322 -10.68 7.97 16.85
N CYS A 323 -10.00 8.90 16.19
CA CYS A 323 -9.67 10.22 16.75
C CYS A 323 -10.89 11.17 16.78
N ALA A 324 -11.92 10.82 17.55
CA ALA A 324 -13.00 11.70 17.99
C ALA A 324 -13.76 11.04 19.16
N ASN A 325 -13.98 11.76 20.25
CA ASN A 325 -14.73 11.23 21.40
C ASN A 325 -16.24 11.21 21.09
N SER A 326 -16.80 10.03 20.84
CA SER A 326 -18.25 9.80 20.79
C SER A 326 -18.57 8.34 21.11
N LEU A 327 -19.44 8.12 22.10
CA LEU A 327 -19.93 6.78 22.47
C LEU A 327 -21.21 6.48 21.68
N VAL A 328 -21.18 5.45 20.83
CA VAL A 328 -22.38 4.96 20.13
C VAL A 328 -23.10 3.95 21.02
N LYS A 329 -24.36 4.24 21.36
CA LYS A 329 -25.24 3.33 22.12
C LYS A 329 -26.14 2.56 21.17
N CYS A 330 -25.81 1.30 20.89
CA CYS A 330 -26.70 0.41 20.14
C CYS A 330 -27.78 -0.15 21.06
N GLY A 331 -29.04 0.17 20.81
CA GLY A 331 -30.19 -0.45 21.47
C GLY A 331 -30.90 -1.41 20.53
N CYS A 332 -31.13 -2.65 20.96
CA CYS A 332 -32.00 -3.57 20.25
C CYS A 332 -33.45 -3.37 20.75
N THR A 333 -34.31 -2.82 19.90
CA THR A 333 -35.77 -2.84 20.10
C THR A 333 -36.39 -3.80 19.10
N ASN A 334 -37.14 -4.79 19.60
CA ASN A 334 -37.93 -5.66 18.75
C ASN A 334 -39.10 -4.86 18.15
N ALA A 335 -39.19 -4.82 16.82
CA ALA A 335 -40.36 -4.34 16.10
C ALA A 335 -40.97 -5.53 15.31
N PRO A 336 -42.30 -5.71 15.31
CA PRO A 336 -42.94 -6.82 14.62
C PRO A 336 -42.93 -6.64 13.10
N ALA A 337 -43.05 -7.75 12.37
CA ALA A 337 -43.03 -7.76 10.92
C ALA A 337 -44.21 -6.98 10.31
N ALA A 338 -43.91 -6.10 9.35
CA ALA A 338 -44.90 -5.42 8.52
C ALA A 338 -44.75 -5.85 7.06
N SER A 339 -45.82 -6.40 6.50
CA SER A 339 -45.98 -6.67 5.07
C SER A 339 -46.07 -5.35 4.29
N ILE A 340 -45.45 -5.30 3.10
CA ILE A 340 -45.63 -4.17 2.17
C ILE A 340 -45.92 -4.72 0.76
N ASN A 341 -47.22 -4.76 0.44
CA ASN A 341 -47.68 -4.58 -0.93
C ASN A 341 -47.78 -3.06 -1.19
N GLY A 342 -47.42 -2.60 -2.39
CA GLY A 342 -47.74 -1.23 -2.81
C GLY A 342 -46.72 -0.59 -3.75
N SER A 343 -47.11 -0.41 -5.01
CA SER A 343 -46.36 0.40 -5.98
C SER A 343 -46.35 1.88 -5.59
N GLY A 344 -45.20 2.53 -5.67
CA GLY A 344 -45.05 3.97 -5.42
C GLY A 344 -43.99 4.58 -6.33
N VAL A 345 -44.43 5.40 -7.29
CA VAL A 345 -43.54 6.17 -8.18
C VAL A 345 -42.97 7.37 -7.43
N LEU A 346 -41.65 7.55 -7.44
CA LEU A 346 -40.99 8.75 -6.92
C LEU A 346 -40.38 9.57 -8.05
N ALA A 347 -40.75 10.85 -8.11
CA ALA A 347 -40.27 11.82 -9.09
C ALA A 347 -38.84 12.33 -8.75
N PRO A 348 -38.06 12.79 -9.75
CA PRO A 348 -36.68 13.20 -9.53
C PRO A 348 -36.55 14.55 -8.82
N ILE A 349 -35.74 14.59 -7.76
CA ILE A 349 -35.34 15.82 -7.05
C ILE A 349 -34.36 16.61 -7.92
N ARG A 350 -34.66 17.90 -8.16
CA ARG A 350 -33.77 18.81 -8.89
C ARG A 350 -32.49 19.08 -8.08
N ARG A 351 -31.32 18.98 -8.72
CA ARG A 351 -30.06 19.45 -8.14
C ARG A 351 -29.98 20.98 -8.26
N ASN A 352 -29.76 21.66 -7.14
CA ASN A 352 -29.33 23.06 -7.17
C ASN A 352 -27.84 23.12 -7.51
N SER A 353 -27.49 23.90 -8.53
CA SER A 353 -26.10 24.15 -8.92
C SER A 353 -25.42 25.08 -7.92
N VAL A 354 -24.37 24.60 -7.26
CA VAL A 354 -23.49 25.43 -6.42
C VAL A 354 -22.29 25.88 -7.25
N THR A 355 -22.31 27.11 -7.74
CA THR A 355 -21.15 27.76 -8.36
C THR A 355 -20.16 28.19 -7.29
N GLY A 356 -19.21 27.32 -6.96
CA GLY A 356 -18.07 27.66 -6.12
C GLY A 356 -17.04 28.48 -6.89
N ALA A 357 -16.83 29.74 -6.51
CA ALA A 357 -15.76 30.56 -7.05
C ALA A 357 -14.40 30.07 -6.53
N VAL A 358 -13.51 29.66 -7.41
CA VAL A 358 -12.13 29.31 -7.06
C VAL A 358 -11.34 30.59 -6.80
N ILE A 359 -11.07 30.90 -5.53
CA ILE A 359 -10.16 31.98 -5.16
C ILE A 359 -8.73 31.48 -5.33
N THR A 360 -8.10 31.81 -6.45
CA THR A 360 -6.69 31.51 -6.70
C THR A 360 -5.80 32.41 -5.83
N ALA A 361 -5.51 31.96 -4.60
CA ALA A 361 -4.55 32.63 -3.73
C ALA A 361 -3.16 32.63 -4.39
N LYS A 362 -2.57 33.81 -4.59
CA LYS A 362 -1.17 33.91 -5.03
C LYS A 362 -0.27 33.31 -3.94
N PRO A 363 0.79 32.54 -4.30
CA PRO A 363 1.71 31.98 -3.32
C PRO A 363 2.32 33.10 -2.47
N GLN A 364 2.21 32.99 -1.15
CA GLN A 364 2.80 33.95 -0.22
C GLN A 364 4.33 33.85 -0.28
N ARG A 365 5.01 34.99 -0.39
CA ARG A 365 6.47 35.06 -0.28
C ARG A 365 6.86 35.01 1.21
N CYS A 366 7.73 34.06 1.56
CA CYS A 366 8.46 34.05 2.82
C CYS A 366 9.92 34.41 2.51
N GLU A 367 10.44 35.51 3.04
CA GLU A 367 11.84 35.90 2.80
C GLU A 367 12.82 34.96 3.53
N ARG A 368 14.02 34.74 2.97
CA ARG A 368 15.11 34.03 3.67
C ARG A 368 15.43 34.82 4.95
N GLY A 369 15.45 34.14 6.10
CA GLY A 369 15.71 34.77 7.40
C GLY A 369 14.46 35.20 8.18
N HIS A 370 13.30 34.56 7.97
CA HIS A 370 12.09 34.81 8.78
C HIS A 370 12.41 34.87 10.28
N ALA A 371 12.12 36.01 10.93
CA ALA A 371 12.67 36.36 12.24
C ALA A 371 12.44 35.27 13.31
N THR A 372 11.28 34.62 13.32
CA THR A 372 10.96 33.50 14.24
C THR A 372 11.91 32.32 14.11
N CYS A 373 12.34 31.98 12.89
CA CYS A 373 13.26 30.88 12.63
C CYS A 373 14.70 31.33 12.96
N ALA A 374 15.14 32.46 12.41
CA ALA A 374 16.49 32.98 12.60
C ALA A 374 16.85 33.24 14.08
N THR A 375 15.90 33.71 14.91
CA THR A 375 16.12 33.95 16.35
C THR A 375 16.15 32.68 17.20
N LYS A 376 15.53 31.59 16.76
CA LYS A 376 15.50 30.31 17.49
C LYS A 376 16.58 29.34 17.02
N THR A 377 16.98 29.43 15.77
CA THR A 377 18.00 28.58 15.15
C THR A 377 18.67 29.40 14.04
N PRO A 378 19.83 30.03 14.29
CA PRO A 378 20.54 30.82 13.28
C PRO A 378 20.77 30.02 11.99
N GLY A 379 20.47 30.63 10.84
CA GLY A 379 20.52 29.97 9.54
C GLY A 379 19.27 29.16 9.14
N SER A 380 18.29 28.94 10.04
CA SER A 380 17.05 28.26 9.68
C SER A 380 16.05 29.14 8.90
N ALA A 381 15.24 28.50 8.05
CA ALA A 381 14.19 29.14 7.25
C ALA A 381 12.85 28.40 7.43
N CYS A 382 11.73 29.06 7.12
CA CYS A 382 10.40 28.47 7.20
C CYS A 382 10.14 27.57 5.98
N GLN A 383 9.78 26.31 6.20
CA GLN A 383 9.56 25.29 5.16
C GLN A 383 8.15 25.42 4.57
N PHE A 384 7.98 26.34 3.63
CA PHE A 384 6.68 26.73 3.07
C PHE A 384 5.97 25.67 2.21
N TRP A 385 6.64 24.55 1.92
CA TRP A 385 6.11 23.41 1.18
C TRP A 385 5.51 22.32 2.07
N LEU A 386 5.56 22.47 3.40
CA LEU A 386 4.95 21.53 4.35
C LEU A 386 3.51 21.93 4.69
N ALA A 387 2.65 20.92 4.91
CA ALA A 387 1.26 21.12 5.33
C ALA A 387 1.14 21.87 6.69
N THR A 388 2.16 21.72 7.54
CA THR A 388 2.38 22.58 8.72
C THR A 388 3.71 23.30 8.53
N LEU A 389 3.66 24.63 8.46
CA LEU A 389 4.84 25.48 8.29
C LEU A 389 5.78 25.37 9.51
N THR A 390 6.98 24.84 9.33
CA THR A 390 7.99 24.71 10.40
C THR A 390 9.37 25.24 10.00
N CYS A 391 10.17 25.66 10.98
CA CYS A 391 11.55 26.08 10.77
C CYS A 391 12.48 24.89 10.53
N THR A 392 13.30 24.94 9.48
CA THR A 392 14.28 23.90 9.13
C THR A 392 15.22 23.60 10.30
N GLY A 393 15.34 22.33 10.67
CA GLY A 393 16.26 21.86 11.72
C GLY A 393 15.71 21.94 13.16
N SER A 394 14.70 22.76 13.45
CA SER A 394 14.12 22.86 14.79
C SER A 394 12.65 22.45 14.90
N GLY A 395 11.92 22.34 13.79
CA GLY A 395 10.51 21.91 13.78
C GLY A 395 9.54 22.91 14.43
N ILE A 396 10.02 24.08 14.85
CA ILE A 396 9.21 25.14 15.47
C ILE A 396 8.23 25.70 14.44
N PRO A 397 6.93 25.84 14.75
CA PRO A 397 5.96 26.43 13.83
C PRO A 397 6.31 27.85 13.41
N CYS A 398 6.09 28.18 12.14
CA CYS A 398 6.27 29.51 11.56
C CYS A 398 5.02 29.95 10.78
N SER A 399 4.84 31.26 10.54
CA SER A 399 3.69 31.77 9.76
C SER A 399 4.13 32.95 8.90
N CYS A 400 3.85 32.88 7.59
CA CYS A 400 4.23 33.93 6.65
C CYS A 400 3.13 34.99 6.53
N THR A 401 2.91 35.75 7.61
CA THR A 401 1.96 36.87 7.65
C THR A 401 2.69 38.22 7.61
N GLN A 402 2.99 38.72 6.41
CA GLN A 402 3.21 40.15 6.19
C GLN A 402 2.07 40.74 5.36
N ALA A 403 1.50 41.83 5.86
CA ALA A 403 0.53 42.62 5.12
C ALA A 403 1.25 43.51 4.10
N LEU A 404 0.89 43.36 2.82
CA LEU A 404 1.34 44.24 1.73
C LEU A 404 0.83 45.69 1.95
N LYS A 405 1.63 46.51 2.65
CA LYS A 405 1.50 47.97 2.57
C LYS A 405 2.09 48.46 1.25
N LEU A 406 1.27 48.40 0.19
CA LEU A 406 1.58 49.08 -1.07
C LEU A 406 1.51 50.61 -0.85
N PRO A 407 2.54 51.39 -1.24
CA PRO A 407 2.43 52.83 -1.26
C PRO A 407 1.53 53.25 -2.44
N LEU A 408 0.41 53.90 -2.13
CA LEU A 408 -0.43 54.57 -3.14
C LEU A 408 0.35 55.74 -3.74
N ARG A 409 0.92 55.56 -4.95
CA ARG A 409 1.33 56.70 -5.78
C ARG A 409 0.07 57.43 -6.25
N ARG A 410 -0.18 58.63 -5.73
CA ARG A 410 -1.02 59.62 -6.42
C ARG A 410 -0.26 60.09 -7.65
N ASN A 411 -0.76 59.79 -8.85
CA ASN A 411 -0.50 60.63 -10.01
C ASN A 411 -1.43 61.84 -9.90
N GLY A 412 -0.87 63.04 -9.93
CA GLY A 412 -1.65 64.28 -10.01
C GLY A 412 -2.01 64.62 -11.46
N LEU A 413 -3.18 65.21 -11.63
CA LEU A 413 -3.34 66.43 -12.41
C LEU A 413 -3.34 67.60 -11.42
#